data_AF-A0A929J5A7-F1
#
_entry.id   AF-A0A929J5A7-F1
#
_cell.length_a   1.000
_cell.length_b   1.000
_cell.length_c   1.000
_cell.angle_alpha   90.00
_cell.angle_beta   90.00
_cell.angle_gamma   90.00
#
_symmetry.space_group_name_H-M   'P 1'
#
loop_
_entity.id
_entity.type
_entity.pdbx_description
1 polymer ?
#
loop_
_entity_poly.entity_id
_entity_poly.type
_entity_poly.pdbx_seq_one_letter_code
_entity_poly.pdbx_strand_id
1 'polypeptide(L)'
;MKLGNMEFAQRLLSNLFPSRCILCNQTVGSPPVNDAVELCADCYSAQPFNITCCSHCALPLAEGISGKVLCGRCIQKLPDYDYAHSLFRYEDDIIGMVHQLKFSEKITYARSIGEMFLSAVSSEVIFKGEVPDCLLPVPLHSSRLRKRGFNQSIEIARVLSKKKDIPIEHKAVVRMRSTPPQTGLDAKQRSKNVKGAFTLVNKIQGK
;
A
#
# COMPACT_ATOMS: atom_id res chain seq x y z
N MET A 1 -23.58 5.16 -29.37
CA MET A 1 -24.09 3.76 -29.45
C MET A 1 -23.05 2.67 -29.11
N LYS A 2 -21.85 2.99 -28.58
CA LYS A 2 -20.85 1.96 -28.18
C LYS A 2 -20.76 1.71 -26.65
N LEU A 3 -21.19 2.66 -25.82
CA LEU A 3 -21.11 2.57 -24.36
C LEU A 3 -22.08 1.55 -23.74
N GLY A 4 -23.32 1.47 -24.24
CA GLY A 4 -24.34 0.57 -23.69
C GLY A 4 -24.08 -0.93 -23.88
N ASN A 5 -23.37 -1.32 -24.94
CA ASN A 5 -23.01 -2.73 -25.17
C ASN A 5 -21.88 -3.20 -24.24
N MET A 6 -20.98 -2.31 -23.83
CA MET A 6 -19.91 -2.65 -22.88
C MET A 6 -20.45 -2.80 -21.46
N GLU A 7 -21.29 -1.87 -20.99
CA GLU A 7 -21.92 -2.00 -19.66
C GLU A 7 -22.84 -3.23 -19.56
N PHE A 8 -23.57 -3.54 -20.63
CA PHE A 8 -24.43 -4.73 -20.67
C PHE A 8 -23.62 -6.02 -20.64
N ALA A 9 -22.56 -6.13 -21.45
CA ALA A 9 -21.66 -7.28 -21.45
C ALA A 9 -20.96 -7.45 -20.09
N GLN A 10 -20.54 -6.34 -19.47
CA GLN A 10 -19.89 -6.34 -18.17
C GLN A 10 -20.86 -6.78 -17.05
N ARG A 11 -22.11 -6.31 -17.07
CA ARG A 11 -23.18 -6.81 -16.16
C ARG A 11 -23.47 -8.30 -16.35
N LEU A 12 -23.54 -8.78 -17.58
CA LEU A 12 -23.75 -10.20 -17.90
C LEU A 12 -22.61 -11.06 -17.38
N LEU A 13 -21.37 -10.65 -17.61
CA LEU A 13 -20.17 -11.35 -17.11
C LEU A 13 -20.11 -11.32 -15.58
N SER A 14 -20.42 -10.20 -14.93
CA SER A 14 -20.45 -10.11 -13.47
C SER A 14 -21.55 -10.98 -12.84
N ASN A 15 -22.66 -11.22 -13.54
CA ASN A 15 -23.71 -12.15 -13.09
C ASN A 15 -23.32 -13.62 -13.29
N LEU A 16 -22.61 -13.95 -14.38
CA LEU A 16 -22.17 -15.32 -14.69
C LEU A 16 -20.92 -15.73 -13.90
N PHE A 17 -20.03 -14.78 -13.59
CA PHE A 17 -18.79 -14.98 -12.86
C PHE A 17 -18.65 -13.91 -11.77
N PRO A 18 -19.46 -13.97 -10.70
CA PRO A 18 -19.40 -12.97 -9.67
C PRO A 18 -18.06 -13.01 -8.93
N SER A 19 -17.47 -11.83 -8.76
CA SER A 19 -16.27 -11.69 -7.94
C SER A 19 -16.59 -12.04 -6.49
N ARG A 20 -15.60 -12.57 -5.78
CA ARG A 20 -15.73 -12.95 -4.37
C ARG A 20 -14.85 -12.07 -3.51
N CYS A 21 -15.34 -11.75 -2.32
CA CYS A 21 -14.59 -10.99 -1.33
C CYS A 21 -13.35 -11.79 -0.90
N ILE A 22 -12.16 -11.18 -0.95
CA ILE A 22 -10.90 -11.85 -0.58
C ILE A 22 -10.77 -12.18 0.91
N LEU A 23 -11.69 -11.70 1.75
CA LEU A 23 -11.75 -11.98 3.19
C LEU A 23 -12.85 -13.00 3.53
N CYS A 24 -14.12 -12.68 3.25
CA CYS A 24 -15.26 -13.52 3.64
C CYS A 24 -15.74 -14.49 2.54
N ASN A 25 -15.19 -14.42 1.33
CA ASN A 25 -15.53 -15.26 0.18
C ASN A 25 -16.99 -15.16 -0.33
N GLN A 26 -17.77 -14.20 0.19
CA GLN A 26 -19.10 -13.88 -0.30
C GLN A 26 -19.04 -13.23 -1.68
N THR A 27 -20.06 -13.47 -2.49
CA THR A 27 -20.30 -12.84 -3.79
C THR A 27 -20.40 -11.32 -3.62
N VAL A 28 -19.56 -10.59 -4.36
CA VAL A 28 -19.55 -9.12 -4.35
C VAL A 28 -20.33 -8.65 -5.58
N GLY A 29 -21.53 -8.13 -5.36
CA GLY A 29 -22.34 -7.54 -6.44
C GLY A 29 -21.87 -6.13 -6.83
N SER A 30 -21.44 -5.34 -5.85
CA SER A 30 -20.87 -4.00 -6.05
C SER A 30 -19.88 -3.71 -4.93
N PRO A 31 -18.56 -3.64 -5.21
CA PRO A 31 -17.59 -3.30 -4.19
C PRO A 31 -17.78 -1.87 -3.66
N PRO A 32 -17.30 -1.58 -2.43
CA PRO A 32 -17.55 -0.29 -1.76
C PRO A 32 -16.82 0.90 -2.38
N VAL A 33 -15.82 0.65 -3.22
CA VAL A 33 -14.96 1.69 -3.82
C VAL A 33 -15.09 1.68 -5.34
N ASN A 34 -14.73 0.55 -5.95
CA ASN A 34 -14.82 0.31 -7.38
C ASN A 34 -14.62 -1.19 -7.66
N ASP A 35 -14.86 -1.61 -8.90
CA ASP A 35 -14.75 -3.02 -9.35
C ASP A 35 -13.35 -3.64 -9.17
N ALA A 36 -12.31 -2.84 -8.92
CA ALA A 36 -10.96 -3.34 -8.68
C ALA A 36 -10.65 -3.65 -7.20
N VAL A 37 -11.49 -3.21 -6.26
CA VAL A 37 -11.41 -3.62 -4.85
C VAL A 37 -12.20 -4.90 -4.66
N GLU A 38 -11.52 -6.01 -4.39
CA GLU A 38 -12.15 -7.32 -4.19
C GLU A 38 -12.62 -7.55 -2.74
N LEU A 39 -13.28 -6.55 -2.15
CA LEU A 39 -13.88 -6.63 -0.80
C LEU A 39 -15.38 -6.30 -0.89
N CYS A 40 -16.20 -6.97 -0.07
CA CYS A 40 -17.57 -6.50 0.17
C CYS A 40 -17.57 -5.26 1.08
N ALA A 41 -18.68 -4.53 1.09
CA ALA A 41 -18.82 -3.31 1.90
C ALA A 41 -18.60 -3.56 3.40
N ASP A 42 -19.14 -4.66 3.93
CA ASP A 42 -18.99 -5.01 5.34
C ASP A 42 -17.53 -5.24 5.71
N CYS A 43 -16.84 -6.11 4.96
CA CYS A 43 -15.41 -6.36 5.18
C CYS A 43 -14.57 -5.10 5.03
N TYR A 44 -14.86 -4.24 4.04
CA TYR A 44 -14.13 -2.98 3.88
C TYR A 44 -14.34 -2.03 5.06
N SER A 45 -15.59 -1.83 5.48
CA SER A 45 -15.93 -0.91 6.59
C SER A 45 -15.38 -1.38 7.94
N ALA A 46 -15.23 -2.70 8.12
CA ALA A 46 -14.64 -3.31 9.30
C ALA A 46 -13.10 -3.21 9.35
N GLN A 47 -12.44 -2.76 8.27
CA GLN A 47 -10.98 -2.66 8.28
C GLN A 47 -10.49 -1.62 9.28
N PRO A 48 -9.34 -1.86 9.93
CA PRO A 48 -8.81 -1.00 10.99
C PRO A 48 -8.12 0.23 10.40
N PHE A 49 -8.90 1.15 9.83
CA PHE A 49 -8.39 2.41 9.27
C PHE A 49 -7.64 3.22 10.33
N ASN A 50 -6.48 3.76 9.95
CA ASN A 50 -5.63 4.53 10.85
C ASN A 50 -6.05 6.02 10.87
N ILE A 51 -7.26 6.28 11.36
CA ILE A 51 -7.88 7.62 11.33
C ILE A 51 -7.18 8.56 12.32
N THR A 52 -6.96 8.09 13.55
CA THR A 52 -6.35 8.89 14.62
C THR A 52 -4.88 8.56 14.74
N CYS A 53 -4.02 9.34 14.08
CA CYS A 53 -2.59 9.06 14.03
C CYS A 53 -1.70 10.32 14.07
N CYS A 54 -0.42 10.12 14.34
CA CYS A 54 0.59 11.16 14.30
C CYS A 54 0.69 11.78 12.90
N SER A 55 0.53 13.09 12.81
CA SER A 55 0.58 13.86 11.56
C SER A 55 1.92 13.80 10.81
N HIS A 56 2.98 13.31 11.44
CA HIS A 56 4.30 13.15 10.81
C HIS A 56 4.66 11.69 10.54
N CYS A 57 4.55 10.78 11.53
CA CYS A 57 5.01 9.40 11.36
C CYS A 57 3.90 8.35 11.20
N ALA A 58 2.63 8.78 11.15
CA ALA A 58 1.45 7.92 11.09
C ALA A 58 1.31 6.89 12.24
N LEU A 59 2.04 7.06 13.34
CA LEU A 59 1.86 6.23 14.54
C LEU A 59 0.42 6.36 15.03
N PRO A 60 -0.35 5.26 15.20
CA PRO A 60 -1.68 5.33 15.78
C PRO A 60 -1.64 5.98 17.17
N LEU A 61 -2.61 6.86 17.42
CA LEU A 61 -2.77 7.56 18.68
C LEU A 61 -4.07 7.11 19.36
N ALA A 62 -4.22 7.44 20.63
CA ALA A 62 -5.45 7.16 21.38
C ALA A 62 -6.66 7.86 20.75
N GLU A 63 -7.83 7.23 20.87
CA GLU A 63 -9.09 7.79 20.40
C GLU A 63 -9.41 9.14 21.07
N GLY A 64 -10.20 9.98 20.38
CA GLY A 64 -10.58 11.32 20.84
C GLY A 64 -9.55 12.42 20.55
N ILE A 65 -8.32 12.07 20.14
CA ILE A 65 -7.34 13.05 19.64
C ILE A 65 -7.77 13.50 18.24
N SER A 66 -7.87 14.81 18.03
CA SER A 66 -8.23 15.40 16.74
C SER A 66 -7.23 16.48 16.31
N GLY A 67 -7.18 16.75 15.00
CA GLY A 67 -6.28 17.73 14.40
C GLY A 67 -4.86 17.24 14.14
N LYS A 68 -3.96 18.17 13.80
CA LYS A 68 -2.56 17.88 13.49
C LYS A 68 -1.75 17.72 14.78
N VAL A 69 -1.61 16.50 15.25
CA VAL A 69 -0.89 16.17 16.50
C VAL A 69 0.38 15.36 16.21
N LEU A 70 1.42 15.58 17.03
CA LEU A 70 2.66 14.80 17.00
C LEU A 70 2.69 13.80 18.16
N CYS A 71 3.19 12.59 17.90
CA CYS A 71 3.46 11.63 18.96
C CYS A 71 4.71 12.01 19.76
N GLY A 72 4.88 11.47 20.97
CA GLY A 72 6.02 11.76 21.84
C GLY A 72 7.39 11.55 21.19
N ARG A 73 7.52 10.55 20.29
CA ARG A 73 8.76 10.32 19.54
C ARG A 73 9.06 11.47 18.57
N CYS A 74 8.06 11.92 17.82
CA CYS A 74 8.21 13.04 16.89
C CYS A 74 8.43 14.37 17.60
N ILE A 75 7.87 14.57 18.80
CA ILE A 75 8.14 15.77 19.62
C ILE A 75 9.62 15.81 20.03
N GLN A 76 10.20 14.67 20.41
CA GLN A 76 11.62 14.61 20.78
C GLN A 76 12.55 14.77 19.59
N LYS A 77 12.25 14.08 18.48
CA LYS A 77 13.06 14.14 17.27
C LYS A 77 12.23 13.72 16.05
N LEU A 78 12.17 14.59 15.06
CA LEU A 78 11.57 14.25 13.77
C LEU A 78 12.44 13.22 13.01
N PRO A 79 11.81 12.21 12.39
CA PRO A 79 12.46 11.36 11.40
C PRO A 79 13.00 12.13 10.18
N ASP A 80 13.92 11.53 9.42
CA ASP A 80 14.57 12.14 8.25
C ASP A 80 13.66 12.22 6.98
N TYR A 81 12.35 12.04 7.12
CA TYR A 81 11.36 12.12 6.04
C TYR A 81 10.31 13.18 6.37
N ASP A 82 9.68 13.82 5.38
CA ASP A 82 8.75 14.94 5.64
C ASP A 82 7.46 14.51 6.34
N TYR A 83 6.91 13.36 5.94
CA TYR A 83 5.76 12.73 6.56
C TYR A 83 5.61 11.27 6.08
N ALA A 84 4.85 10.49 6.84
CA ALA A 84 4.44 9.14 6.48
C ALA A 84 2.92 9.05 6.53
N HIS A 85 2.37 8.20 5.66
CA HIS A 85 0.95 7.85 5.67
C HIS A 85 0.82 6.33 5.79
N SER A 86 -0.09 5.87 6.65
CA SER A 86 -0.46 4.46 6.76
C SER A 86 -1.98 4.40 6.73
N LEU A 87 -2.53 3.74 5.70
CA LEU A 87 -3.98 3.63 5.54
C LEU A 87 -4.64 2.85 6.68
N PHE A 88 -3.98 1.78 7.11
CA PHE A 88 -4.49 0.87 8.12
C PHE A 88 -3.53 0.72 9.30
N ARG A 89 -4.08 0.34 10.45
CA ARG A 89 -3.32 -0.22 11.57
C ARG A 89 -2.93 -1.65 11.23
N TYR A 90 -1.80 -2.11 11.76
CA TYR A 90 -1.28 -3.45 11.46
C TYR A 90 -1.93 -4.50 12.38
N GLU A 91 -3.18 -4.85 12.06
CA GLU A 91 -4.07 -5.76 12.81
C GLU A 91 -4.58 -6.90 11.91
N ASP A 92 -5.30 -7.88 12.48
CA ASP A 92 -5.64 -9.20 11.94
C ASP A 92 -5.82 -9.29 10.40
N ASP A 93 -6.89 -8.70 9.85
CA ASP A 93 -7.18 -8.78 8.40
C ASP A 93 -6.06 -8.17 7.55
N ILE A 94 -5.48 -7.05 8.00
CA ILE A 94 -4.38 -6.38 7.33
C ILE A 94 -3.12 -7.26 7.35
N ILE A 95 -2.84 -7.91 8.48
CA ILE A 95 -1.73 -8.87 8.60
C ILE A 95 -1.96 -10.00 7.59
N GLY A 96 -3.16 -10.55 7.51
CA GLY A 96 -3.55 -11.58 6.55
C GLY A 96 -3.33 -11.14 5.10
N MET A 97 -3.87 -9.98 4.71
CA MET A 97 -3.70 -9.43 3.36
C MET A 97 -2.23 -9.19 3.00
N VAL A 98 -1.46 -8.61 3.92
CA VAL A 98 -0.02 -8.37 3.73
C VAL A 98 0.74 -9.69 3.63
N HIS A 99 0.33 -10.73 4.36
CA HIS A 99 0.94 -12.05 4.31
C HIS A 99 0.66 -12.73 2.97
N GLN A 100 -0.59 -12.74 2.51
CA GLN A 100 -0.99 -13.28 1.21
C GLN A 100 -0.21 -12.61 0.07
N LEU A 101 -0.05 -11.29 0.13
CA LEU A 101 0.72 -10.54 -0.85
C LEU A 101 2.24 -10.83 -0.79
N LYS A 102 2.80 -11.14 0.39
CA LYS A 102 4.24 -11.40 0.54
C LYS A 102 4.64 -12.85 0.30
N PHE A 103 3.73 -13.81 0.47
CA PHE A 103 4.10 -15.22 0.58
C PHE A 103 3.22 -16.19 -0.22
N SER A 104 2.10 -15.72 -0.79
CA SER A 104 1.14 -16.59 -1.49
C SER A 104 0.91 -16.21 -2.95
N GLU A 105 1.78 -15.38 -3.51
CA GLU A 105 1.77 -14.95 -4.92
C GLU A 105 0.47 -14.29 -5.40
N LYS A 106 -0.36 -13.81 -4.46
CA LYS A 106 -1.65 -13.19 -4.79
C LYS A 106 -1.49 -11.71 -5.12
N ILE A 107 -1.02 -11.43 -6.34
CA ILE A 107 -0.83 -10.06 -6.87
C ILE A 107 -2.14 -9.26 -6.84
N THR A 108 -3.30 -9.92 -6.91
CA THR A 108 -4.63 -9.27 -6.81
C THR A 108 -4.79 -8.45 -5.52
N TYR A 109 -4.14 -8.84 -4.42
CA TYR A 109 -4.13 -8.07 -3.18
C TYR A 109 -3.40 -6.73 -3.35
N ALA A 110 -2.36 -6.65 -4.17
CA ALA A 110 -1.68 -5.38 -4.45
C ALA A 110 -2.61 -4.40 -5.17
N ARG A 111 -3.44 -4.90 -6.09
CA ARG A 111 -4.47 -4.09 -6.77
C ARG A 111 -5.47 -3.54 -5.77
N SER A 112 -6.11 -4.41 -4.99
CA SER A 112 -7.09 -3.99 -3.96
C SER A 112 -6.48 -3.00 -2.97
N ILE A 113 -5.27 -3.26 -2.45
CA ILE A 113 -4.59 -2.35 -1.52
C ILE A 113 -4.30 -0.99 -2.15
N GLY A 114 -3.78 -0.96 -3.39
CA GLY A 114 -3.49 0.29 -4.09
C GLY A 114 -4.76 1.10 -4.38
N GLU A 115 -5.85 0.42 -4.73
CA GLU A 115 -7.16 1.03 -4.96
C GLU A 115 -7.75 1.63 -3.69
N MET A 116 -7.70 0.89 -2.58
CA MET A 116 -8.11 1.39 -1.26
C MET A 116 -7.26 2.58 -0.81
N PHE A 117 -5.95 2.57 -1.09
CA PHE A 117 -5.05 3.69 -0.81
C PHE A 117 -5.43 4.95 -1.59
N LEU A 118 -5.81 4.80 -2.86
CA LEU A 118 -6.24 5.92 -3.70
C LEU A 118 -7.65 6.42 -3.34
N SER A 119 -8.52 5.56 -2.81
CA SER A 119 -9.89 5.93 -2.48
C SER A 119 -10.03 6.59 -1.12
N ALA A 120 -9.28 6.11 -0.13
CA ALA A 120 -9.36 6.60 1.23
C ALA A 120 -8.68 7.97 1.40
N VAL A 121 -7.94 8.42 0.40
CA VAL A 121 -7.14 9.62 0.52
C VAL A 121 -7.27 10.47 -0.74
N SER A 122 -7.89 11.65 -0.61
CA SER A 122 -7.88 12.64 -1.68
C SER A 122 -6.44 13.04 -2.00
N SER A 123 -6.18 13.41 -3.26
CA SER A 123 -4.85 13.89 -3.69
C SER A 123 -4.32 15.02 -2.82
N GLU A 124 -5.20 15.81 -2.21
CA GLU A 124 -4.86 16.89 -1.28
C GLU A 124 -4.22 16.38 0.03
N VAL A 125 -4.60 15.20 0.50
CA VAL A 125 -4.14 14.66 1.80
C VAL A 125 -2.84 13.85 1.66
N ILE A 126 -2.66 13.05 0.61
CA ILE A 126 -1.39 12.31 0.40
C ILE A 126 -0.28 13.28 0.00
N PHE A 127 -0.59 14.20 -0.90
CA PHE A 127 0.43 14.98 -1.59
C PHE A 127 0.51 16.42 -1.10
N LYS A 128 -0.28 16.79 -0.08
CA LYS A 128 -0.47 18.19 0.35
C LYS A 128 -0.82 19.12 -0.83
N GLY A 129 -1.49 18.57 -1.85
CA GLY A 129 -1.83 19.28 -3.08
C GLY A 129 -0.80 19.18 -4.22
N GLU A 130 0.36 18.55 -4.02
CA GLU A 130 1.43 18.49 -5.03
C GLU A 130 1.79 17.05 -5.44
N VAL A 131 1.32 16.62 -6.62
CA VAL A 131 1.68 15.31 -7.18
C VAL A 131 3.21 15.12 -7.16
N PRO A 132 3.73 14.03 -6.58
CA PRO A 132 5.16 13.82 -6.44
C PRO A 132 5.79 13.58 -7.80
N ASP A 133 7.06 13.95 -7.96
CA ASP A 133 7.77 13.78 -9.22
C ASP A 133 7.94 12.30 -9.60
N CYS A 134 8.04 11.40 -8.61
CA CYS A 134 8.10 9.96 -8.85
C CYS A 134 7.67 9.11 -7.65
N LEU A 135 7.37 7.84 -7.92
CA LEU A 135 7.22 6.78 -6.92
C LEU A 135 8.50 5.96 -6.83
N LEU A 136 9.06 5.83 -5.63
CA LEU A 136 10.28 5.05 -5.37
C LEU A 136 9.95 3.77 -4.57
N PRO A 137 9.65 2.64 -5.24
CA PRO A 137 9.30 1.41 -4.55
C PRO A 137 10.51 0.79 -3.87
N VAL A 138 10.38 0.41 -2.59
CA VAL A 138 11.47 -0.25 -1.85
C VAL A 138 11.82 -1.60 -2.51
N PRO A 139 13.08 -1.83 -2.93
CA PRO A 139 13.45 -3.04 -3.66
C PRO A 139 13.59 -4.27 -2.75
N LEU A 140 13.36 -5.44 -3.34
CA LEU A 140 13.77 -6.73 -2.78
C LEU A 140 15.19 -7.07 -3.22
N HIS A 141 15.88 -7.89 -2.43
CA HIS A 141 17.13 -8.50 -2.87
C HIS A 141 16.83 -9.49 -4.00
N SER A 142 17.73 -9.61 -4.99
CA SER A 142 17.52 -10.40 -6.20
C SER A 142 17.12 -11.86 -5.92
N SER A 143 17.71 -12.50 -4.90
CA SER A 143 17.32 -13.85 -4.47
C SER A 143 15.89 -13.95 -3.97
N ARG A 144 15.40 -12.95 -3.22
CA ARG A 144 14.01 -12.90 -2.74
C ARG A 144 13.05 -12.59 -3.88
N LEU A 145 13.43 -11.71 -4.81
CA LEU A 145 12.62 -11.43 -5.99
C LEU A 145 12.44 -12.69 -6.83
N ARG A 146 13.51 -13.45 -7.09
CA ARG A 146 13.42 -14.74 -7.80
C ARG A 146 12.53 -15.75 -7.09
N LYS A 147 12.63 -15.84 -5.75
CA LYS A 147 11.80 -16.77 -4.95
C LYS A 147 10.32 -16.36 -4.92
N ARG A 148 10.01 -15.06 -4.91
CA ARG A 148 8.65 -14.51 -4.79
C ARG A 148 7.96 -14.28 -6.14
N GLY A 149 8.72 -14.15 -7.22
CA GLY A 149 8.23 -13.81 -8.56
C GLY A 149 8.00 -12.31 -8.81
N PHE A 150 7.67 -11.53 -7.78
CA PHE A 150 7.36 -10.09 -7.90
C PHE A 150 7.80 -9.28 -6.68
N ASN A 151 7.76 -7.96 -6.81
CA ASN A 151 7.96 -7.03 -5.70
C ASN A 151 6.64 -6.31 -5.36
N GLN A 152 6.09 -6.62 -4.20
CA GLN A 152 4.83 -6.07 -3.72
C GLN A 152 4.78 -4.54 -3.71
N SER A 153 5.90 -3.86 -3.43
CA SER A 153 5.92 -2.39 -3.44
C SER A 153 5.79 -1.82 -4.85
N ILE A 154 6.35 -2.50 -5.86
CA ILE A 154 6.19 -2.14 -7.28
C ILE A 154 4.75 -2.37 -7.71
N GLU A 155 4.15 -3.50 -7.34
CA GLU A 155 2.77 -3.81 -7.75
C GLU A 155 1.76 -2.82 -7.18
N ILE A 156 1.92 -2.39 -5.92
CA ILE A 156 1.09 -1.32 -5.34
C ILE A 156 1.37 0.01 -6.08
N ALA A 157 2.64 0.36 -6.29
CA ALA A 157 3.01 1.60 -6.98
C ALA A 157 2.46 1.68 -8.42
N ARG A 158 2.34 0.55 -9.14
CA ARG A 158 1.71 0.49 -10.47
C ARG A 158 0.27 0.96 -10.49
N VAL A 159 -0.50 0.68 -9.43
CA VAL A 159 -1.89 1.15 -9.30
C VAL A 159 -1.92 2.67 -9.20
N LEU A 160 -1.08 3.24 -8.33
CA LEU A 160 -0.95 4.68 -8.12
C LEU A 160 -0.47 5.40 -9.37
N SER A 161 0.60 4.89 -9.99
CA SER A 161 1.17 5.42 -11.23
C SER A 161 0.14 5.49 -12.34
N LYS A 162 -0.59 4.40 -12.59
CA LYS A 162 -1.63 4.35 -13.63
C LYS A 162 -2.77 5.34 -13.39
N LYS A 163 -3.17 5.56 -12.13
CA LYS A 163 -4.32 6.42 -11.80
C LYS A 163 -3.98 7.90 -11.61
N LYS A 164 -2.71 8.21 -11.30
CA LYS A 164 -2.27 9.58 -10.99
C LYS A 164 -1.19 10.10 -11.95
N ASP A 165 -0.81 9.30 -12.94
CA ASP A 165 0.22 9.62 -13.94
C ASP A 165 1.58 9.98 -13.31
N ILE A 166 1.98 9.20 -12.30
CA ILE A 166 3.26 9.40 -11.59
C ILE A 166 4.25 8.35 -12.09
N PRO A 167 5.46 8.72 -12.54
CA PRO A 167 6.46 7.76 -12.99
C PRO A 167 6.99 6.92 -11.82
N ILE A 168 7.37 5.66 -12.11
CA ILE A 168 7.93 4.73 -11.12
C ILE A 168 9.42 4.54 -11.34
N GLU A 169 10.23 4.98 -10.37
CA GLU A 169 11.68 4.81 -10.38
C GLU A 169 12.14 3.50 -9.73
N HIS A 170 11.93 2.39 -10.42
CA HIS A 170 12.25 1.06 -9.89
C HIS A 170 13.74 0.66 -10.01
N LYS A 171 14.58 1.47 -10.67
CA LYS A 171 16.01 1.20 -10.89
C LYS A 171 16.95 2.09 -10.07
N ALA A 172 16.44 3.13 -9.41
CA ALA A 172 17.28 4.09 -8.71
C ALA A 172 17.86 3.54 -7.40
N VAL A 173 17.09 2.72 -6.69
CA VAL A 173 17.54 2.04 -5.46
C VAL A 173 17.63 0.55 -5.70
N VAL A 174 18.74 -0.04 -5.29
CA VAL A 174 18.94 -1.49 -5.27
C VAL A 174 19.21 -1.97 -3.86
N ARG A 175 18.78 -3.20 -3.57
CA ARG A 175 19.12 -3.86 -2.31
C ARG A 175 20.33 -4.77 -2.53
N MET A 176 21.52 -4.26 -2.22
CA MET A 176 22.80 -4.95 -2.44
C MET A 176 23.00 -6.15 -1.51
N ARG A 177 22.54 -6.05 -0.26
CA ARG A 177 22.75 -7.11 0.74
C ARG A 177 21.50 -7.95 0.94
N SER A 178 21.66 -9.26 0.81
CA SER A 178 20.66 -10.21 1.32
C SER A 178 20.72 -10.20 2.84
N THR A 179 19.60 -9.89 3.47
CA THR A 179 19.50 -9.86 4.94
C THR A 179 18.53 -10.95 5.40
N PRO A 180 18.68 -11.48 6.63
CA PRO A 180 17.67 -12.35 7.22
C PRO A 180 16.26 -11.71 7.19
N PRO A 181 15.19 -12.54 7.22
CA PRO A 181 13.82 -12.05 7.40
C PRO A 181 13.73 -11.09 8.60
N GLN A 182 12.90 -10.05 8.48
CA GLN A 182 12.66 -9.11 9.59
C GLN A 182 11.56 -9.58 10.56
N THR A 183 10.83 -10.63 10.19
CA THR A 183 9.83 -11.25 11.06
C THR A 183 10.52 -11.73 12.35
N GLY A 184 9.90 -11.45 13.49
CA GLY A 184 10.46 -11.79 14.81
C GLY A 184 11.58 -10.88 15.31
N LEU A 185 12.09 -9.94 14.49
CA LEU A 185 13.10 -8.98 14.95
C LEU A 185 12.45 -7.79 15.67
N ASP A 186 13.07 -7.34 16.75
CA ASP A 186 12.74 -6.08 17.43
C ASP A 186 13.18 -4.84 16.62
N ALA A 187 12.84 -3.63 17.07
CA ALA A 187 13.16 -2.40 16.36
C ALA A 187 14.68 -2.16 16.18
N LYS A 188 15.49 -2.46 17.20
CA LYS A 188 16.95 -2.28 17.18
C LYS A 188 17.60 -3.29 16.23
N GLN A 189 17.15 -4.54 16.27
CA GLN A 189 17.56 -5.61 15.38
C GLN A 189 17.18 -5.30 13.94
N ARG A 190 15.95 -4.80 13.68
CA ARG A 190 15.53 -4.38 12.34
C ARG A 190 16.42 -3.26 11.78
N SER A 191 16.70 -2.24 12.59
CA SER A 191 17.59 -1.13 12.22
C SER A 191 18.98 -1.63 11.82
N LYS A 192 19.59 -2.48 12.67
CA LYS A 192 20.88 -3.12 12.35
C LYS A 192 20.80 -4.00 11.10
N ASN A 193 19.71 -4.75 10.94
CA ASN A 193 19.51 -5.69 9.85
C ASN A 193 19.45 -4.98 8.48
N VAL A 194 18.85 -3.79 8.41
CA VAL A 194 18.76 -3.01 7.14
C VAL A 194 19.91 -2.03 6.91
N LYS A 195 20.76 -1.79 7.92
CA LYS A 195 21.89 -0.87 7.77
C LYS A 195 22.79 -1.30 6.60
N GLY A 196 23.05 -0.36 5.70
CA GLY A 196 23.84 -0.58 4.48
C GLY A 196 23.24 -1.61 3.51
N ALA A 197 21.96 -1.97 3.63
CA ALA A 197 21.35 -2.96 2.74
C ALA A 197 20.91 -2.37 1.40
N PHE A 198 20.72 -1.06 1.31
CA PHE A 198 20.21 -0.34 0.15
C PHE A 198 21.23 0.68 -0.34
N THR A 199 21.30 0.85 -1.66
CA THR A 199 22.22 1.77 -2.33
C THR A 199 21.48 2.50 -3.45
N LEU A 200 21.69 3.81 -3.55
CA LEU A 200 21.32 4.59 -4.72
C LEU A 200 22.36 4.35 -5.81
N VAL A 201 21.92 3.84 -6.96
CA VAL A 201 22.80 3.54 -8.11
C VAL A 201 22.56 4.49 -9.29
N ASN A 202 21.42 5.16 -9.32
CA ASN A 202 21.14 6.22 -10.27
C ASN A 202 20.77 7.50 -9.52
N LYS A 203 21.04 8.64 -10.14
CA LYS A 203 20.57 9.93 -9.65
C LYS A 203 19.05 9.96 -9.78
N ILE A 204 18.36 10.24 -8.68
CA ILE A 204 16.94 10.55 -8.70
C ILE A 204 16.84 12.04 -9.00
N GLN A 205 16.12 12.39 -10.05
CA GLN A 205 15.72 13.78 -10.30
C GLN A 205 14.31 13.93 -9.75
N GLY A 206 14.18 14.77 -8.73
CA GLY A 206 12.92 15.19 -8.11
C GLY A 206 13.15 16.55 -7.46
N LYS A 207 12.08 17.27 -7.16
CA LYS A 207 12.11 18.54 -6.43
C LYS A 207 12.65 18.35 -5.02
#